data_AF-A0A6J4XQT9-F1
#
_entry.id   AF-A0A6J4XQT9-F1
#
_cell.length_a   1.000
_cell.length_b   1.000
_cell.length_c   1.000
_cell.angle_alpha   90.00
_cell.angle_beta   90.00
_cell.angle_gamma   90.00
#
_symmetry.space_group_name_H-M   'P 1'
#
loop_
_entity.id
_entity.type
_entity.pdbx_description
1 polymer ?
#
loop_
_entity_poly.entity_id
_entity_poly.type
_entity_poly.pdbx_seq_one_letter_code
_entity_poly.pdbx_strand_id
1 'polypeptide(L)'
;MVYRPLKALIEMIWKNLISIVRLIDYRTLLACFVITIVPWPLIWLGFIQPTKPVMEIAAVVITGLFTIALVVRFALTRHLFFLWTIGFMAIALSREIHFTGSDEILLIGWPILLGIALWRYDLFKSYLMNPVLINLLAGGFLFYFLSQTIDQRWWKGIPGEDVVFVRLEELIELLGHCTVGSAMLFSKEVRQTDT
;
A
#
# COMPACT_ATOMS: atom_id res chain seq x y z
N MET A 1 -21.06 -31.88 -7.89
CA MET A 1 -19.60 -32.13 -7.79
C MET A 1 -18.72 -30.87 -7.81
N VAL A 2 -19.23 -29.66 -8.11
CA VAL A 2 -18.45 -28.41 -8.19
C VAL A 2 -18.03 -27.83 -6.82
N TYR A 3 -18.67 -28.25 -5.72
CA TYR A 3 -18.47 -27.67 -4.38
C TYR A 3 -17.13 -28.04 -3.72
N ARG A 4 -16.55 -29.20 -4.05
CA ARG A 4 -15.26 -29.66 -3.47
C ARG A 4 -14.04 -28.86 -3.95
N PRO A 5 -13.85 -28.57 -5.25
CA PRO A 5 -12.68 -27.82 -5.71
C PRO A 5 -12.71 -26.34 -5.25
N LEU A 6 -13.88 -25.69 -5.24
CA LEU A 6 -14.00 -24.30 -4.79
C LEU A 6 -13.68 -24.15 -3.30
N LYS A 7 -14.19 -25.07 -2.46
CA LYS A 7 -13.90 -25.07 -1.02
C LYS A 7 -12.40 -25.22 -0.76
N ALA A 8 -11.73 -26.15 -1.44
CA ALA A 8 -10.29 -26.36 -1.30
C ALA A 8 -9.47 -25.13 -1.70
N LEU A 9 -9.87 -24.43 -2.78
CA LEU A 9 -9.24 -23.18 -3.21
C LEU A 9 -9.37 -22.08 -2.16
N ILE A 10 -10.58 -21.87 -1.63
CA ILE A 10 -10.83 -20.85 -0.58
C ILE A 10 -10.02 -21.18 0.68
N GLU A 11 -10.01 -22.43 1.12
CA GLU A 11 -9.22 -22.86 2.28
C GLU A 11 -7.72 -22.62 2.10
N MET A 12 -7.18 -22.85 0.90
CA MET A 12 -5.79 -22.57 0.57
C MET A 12 -5.48 -21.06 0.60
N ILE A 13 -6.29 -20.24 -0.08
CA ILE A 13 -6.14 -18.77 -0.08
C ILE A 13 -6.21 -18.23 1.36
N TRP A 14 -7.16 -18.72 2.15
CA TRP A 14 -7.33 -18.34 3.54
C TRP A 14 -6.13 -18.69 4.41
N LYS A 15 -5.57 -19.91 4.25
CA LYS A 15 -4.34 -20.33 4.95
C LYS A 15 -3.15 -19.44 4.60
N ASN A 16 -2.97 -19.11 3.32
CA ASN A 16 -1.89 -18.24 2.87
C ASN A 16 -2.07 -16.81 3.40
N LEU A 17 -3.30 -16.30 3.43
CA LEU A 17 -3.63 -15.00 4.01
C LEU A 17 -3.29 -14.96 5.51
N ILE A 18 -3.72 -15.97 6.28
CA ILE A 18 -3.38 -16.08 7.70
C ILE A 18 -1.86 -16.11 7.90
N SER A 19 -1.13 -16.84 7.05
CA SER A 19 0.33 -16.89 7.13
C SER A 19 0.97 -15.52 6.96
N ILE A 20 0.48 -14.71 6.03
CA ILE A 20 0.97 -13.33 5.80
C ILE A 20 0.58 -12.42 6.96
N VAL A 21 -0.68 -12.47 7.41
CA VAL A 21 -1.19 -11.61 8.49
C VAL A 21 -0.41 -11.84 9.80
N ARG A 22 0.03 -13.07 10.07
CA ARG A 22 0.88 -13.38 11.24
C ARG A 22 2.25 -12.70 11.21
N LEU A 23 2.71 -12.21 10.06
CA LEU A 23 3.97 -11.47 9.94
C LEU A 23 3.81 -9.97 10.24
N ILE A 24 2.58 -9.47 10.38
CA ILE A 24 2.32 -8.07 10.68
C ILE A 24 2.65 -7.82 12.15
N ASP A 25 3.59 -6.90 12.38
CA ASP A 25 3.92 -6.37 13.69
C ASP A 25 3.01 -5.18 14.00
N TYR A 26 2.28 -5.26 15.10
CA TYR A 26 1.39 -4.20 15.58
C TYR A 26 2.14 -2.89 15.84
N ARG A 27 3.44 -2.93 16.13
CA ARG A 27 4.29 -1.74 16.33
C ARG A 27 4.40 -0.91 15.06
N THR A 28 4.46 -1.55 13.89
CA THR A 28 4.45 -0.85 12.60
C THR A 28 3.13 -0.10 12.41
N LEU A 29 2.01 -0.75 12.72
CA LEU A 29 0.68 -0.13 12.62
C LEU A 29 0.56 1.06 13.59
N LEU A 30 1.03 0.89 14.83
CA LEU A 30 1.06 1.97 15.82
C LEU A 30 1.93 3.15 15.34
N ALA A 31 3.08 2.87 14.72
CA ALA A 31 3.93 3.91 14.16
C ALA A 31 3.21 4.71 13.06
N CYS A 32 2.45 4.05 12.18
CA CYS A 32 1.61 4.75 11.19
C CYS A 32 0.60 5.69 11.86
N PHE A 33 -0.11 5.23 12.91
CA PHE A 33 -1.04 6.09 13.66
C PHE A 33 -0.34 7.31 14.27
N VAL A 34 0.83 7.10 14.89
CA VAL A 34 1.62 8.20 15.47
C VAL A 34 2.04 9.19 14.37
N ILE A 35 2.50 8.69 13.21
CA ILE A 35 2.87 9.51 12.05
C ILE A 35 1.66 10.28 11.49
N THR A 36 0.44 9.79 11.66
CA THR A 36 -0.78 10.53 11.29
C THR A 36 -1.14 11.61 12.30
N ILE A 37 -0.97 11.34 13.60
CA ILE A 37 -1.36 12.27 14.67
C ILE A 37 -0.34 13.42 14.83
N VAL A 38 0.96 13.15 14.69
CA VAL A 38 2.02 14.14 14.92
C VAL A 38 1.97 15.36 13.98
N PRO A 39 1.70 15.21 12.67
CA PRO A 39 1.58 16.34 11.75
C PRO A 39 0.37 17.22 12.05
N TRP A 40 -0.66 16.73 12.74
CA TRP A 40 -1.88 17.48 13.04
C TRP A 40 -1.59 18.84 13.72
N PRO A 41 -0.93 18.91 14.89
CA PRO A 41 -0.60 20.19 15.52
C PRO A 41 0.36 21.02 14.67
N LEU A 42 1.27 20.40 13.91
CA LEU A 42 2.22 21.12 13.06
C LEU A 42 1.52 21.85 11.90
N ILE A 43 0.53 21.21 11.30
CA ILE A 43 -0.28 21.81 10.24
C ILE A 43 -1.22 22.86 10.85
N TRP A 44 -1.85 22.56 11.98
CA TRP A 44 -2.78 23.47 12.63
C TRP A 44 -2.11 24.78 13.08
N LEU A 45 -0.91 24.70 13.66
CA LEU A 45 -0.11 25.86 14.04
C LEU A 45 0.60 26.53 12.85
N GLY A 46 0.50 25.95 11.64
CA GLY A 46 1.02 26.52 10.41
C GLY A 46 2.52 26.31 10.19
N PHE A 47 3.19 25.42 10.94
CA PHE A 47 4.60 25.07 10.73
C PHE A 47 4.82 24.29 9.42
N ILE A 48 3.85 23.49 9.01
CA ILE A 48 3.87 22.74 7.75
C ILE A 48 2.57 23.01 7.00
N GLN A 49 2.67 23.45 5.75
CA GLN A 49 1.50 23.80 4.95
C GLN A 49 1.61 23.17 3.56
N PRO A 50 1.52 21.84 3.45
CA PRO A 50 1.50 21.21 2.14
C PRO A 50 0.23 21.69 1.42
N THR A 51 0.38 22.11 0.17
CA THR A 51 -0.76 22.50 -0.65
C THR A 51 -1.18 21.32 -1.50
N LYS A 52 -2.48 21.09 -1.62
CA LYS A 52 -3.06 20.00 -2.42
C LYS A 52 -2.43 19.87 -3.82
N PRO A 53 -2.28 20.96 -4.61
CA PRO A 53 -1.66 20.84 -5.93
C PRO A 53 -0.22 20.33 -5.92
N VAL A 54 0.57 20.68 -4.88
CA VAL A 54 1.95 20.21 -4.76
C VAL A 54 1.98 18.73 -4.38
N MET A 55 1.07 18.29 -3.51
CA MET A 55 1.00 16.90 -3.08
C MET A 55 0.48 15.98 -4.17
N GLU A 56 -0.53 16.38 -4.95
CA GLU A 56 -1.01 15.66 -6.12
C GLU A 56 0.11 15.46 -7.15
N ILE A 57 0.87 16.51 -7.47
CA ILE A 57 2.04 16.41 -8.36
C ILE A 57 3.09 15.46 -7.77
N ALA A 58 3.36 15.57 -6.47
CA ALA A 58 4.32 14.70 -5.80
C ALA A 58 3.87 13.24 -5.83
N ALA A 59 2.58 12.95 -5.63
CA ALA A 59 2.01 11.61 -5.68
C ALA A 59 2.19 10.98 -7.06
N VAL A 60 1.86 11.71 -8.14
CA VAL A 60 2.07 11.26 -9.52
C VAL A 60 3.55 10.99 -9.79
N VAL A 61 4.44 11.93 -9.41
CA VAL A 61 5.89 11.78 -9.64
C VAL A 61 6.45 10.58 -8.87
N ILE A 62 6.14 10.45 -7.59
CA ILE A 62 6.66 9.39 -6.73
C ILE A 62 6.16 8.02 -7.18
N THR A 63 4.86 7.88 -7.44
CA THR A 63 4.30 6.62 -7.95
C THR A 63 4.86 6.25 -9.33
N GLY A 64 5.05 7.24 -10.21
CA GLY A 64 5.71 7.07 -11.51
C GLY A 64 7.15 6.59 -11.39
N LEU A 65 7.96 7.22 -10.52
CA LEU A 65 9.36 6.84 -10.29
C LEU A 65 9.47 5.41 -9.71
N PHE A 66 8.64 5.05 -8.73
CA PHE A 66 8.60 3.69 -8.21
C PHE A 66 8.21 2.68 -9.29
N THR A 67 7.21 3.01 -10.12
CA THR A 67 6.78 2.13 -11.23
C THR A 67 7.92 1.90 -12.22
N ILE A 68 8.61 2.96 -12.65
CA ILE A 68 9.76 2.86 -13.57
C ILE A 68 10.89 2.04 -12.93
N ALA A 69 11.21 2.29 -11.66
CA ALA A 69 12.25 1.56 -10.94
C ALA A 69 11.92 0.06 -10.82
N LEU A 70 10.64 -0.28 -10.60
CA LEU A 70 10.18 -1.67 -10.60
C LEU A 70 10.25 -2.32 -11.98
N VAL A 71 9.93 -1.59 -13.06
CA VAL A 71 10.12 -2.06 -14.45
C VAL A 71 11.59 -2.37 -14.71
N VAL A 72 12.50 -1.48 -14.32
CA VAL A 72 13.95 -1.72 -14.42
C VAL A 72 14.35 -2.94 -13.60
N ARG A 73 13.90 -3.04 -12.36
CA ARG A 73 14.19 -4.17 -11.47
C ARG A 73 13.70 -5.50 -12.06
N PHE A 74 12.50 -5.53 -12.63
CA PHE A 74 11.97 -6.69 -13.34
C PHE A 74 12.79 -7.02 -14.58
N ALA A 75 13.17 -6.03 -15.39
CA ALA A 75 13.98 -6.26 -16.59
C ALA A 75 15.33 -6.94 -16.26
N LEU A 76 15.93 -6.56 -15.12
CA LEU A 76 17.21 -7.10 -14.63
C LEU A 76 17.08 -8.48 -13.97
N THR A 77 16.03 -8.70 -13.17
CA THR A 77 15.90 -9.92 -12.35
C THR A 77 15.00 -10.98 -12.98
N ARG A 78 14.08 -10.57 -13.87
CA ARG A 78 13.04 -11.39 -14.51
C ARG A 78 12.16 -12.18 -13.54
N HIS A 79 12.13 -11.80 -12.26
CA HIS A 79 11.33 -12.49 -11.25
C HIS A 79 9.86 -12.05 -11.31
N LEU A 80 8.92 -13.01 -11.31
CA LEU A 80 7.48 -12.75 -11.47
C LEU A 80 6.89 -11.86 -10.36
N PHE A 81 7.48 -11.90 -9.15
CA PHE A 81 7.15 -10.96 -8.08
C PHE A 81 7.23 -9.50 -8.55
N PHE A 82 8.27 -9.12 -9.30
CA PHE A 82 8.39 -7.73 -9.75
C PHE A 82 7.38 -7.37 -10.83
N LEU A 83 7.02 -8.32 -11.70
CA LEU A 83 5.91 -8.11 -12.63
C LEU A 83 4.59 -7.86 -11.90
N TRP A 84 4.33 -8.62 -10.83
CA TRP A 84 3.17 -8.43 -9.96
C TRP A 84 3.20 -7.05 -9.28
N THR A 85 4.35 -6.62 -8.74
CA THR A 85 4.48 -5.28 -8.14
C THR A 85 4.33 -4.14 -9.15
N ILE A 86 4.78 -4.33 -10.40
CA ILE A 86 4.55 -3.35 -11.48
C ILE A 86 3.06 -3.20 -11.72
N GLY A 87 2.32 -4.31 -11.82
CA GLY A 87 0.85 -4.25 -11.97
C GLY A 87 0.19 -3.52 -10.80
N PHE A 88 0.65 -3.76 -9.57
CA PHE A 88 0.13 -3.09 -8.39
C PHE A 88 0.39 -1.57 -8.42
N MET A 89 1.61 -1.16 -8.72
CA MET A 89 2.00 0.26 -8.78
C MET A 89 1.41 0.97 -10.00
N ALA A 90 1.21 0.28 -11.12
CA ALA A 90 0.54 0.83 -12.28
C ALA A 90 -0.93 1.18 -11.98
N ILE A 91 -1.62 0.37 -11.17
CA ILE A 91 -2.97 0.69 -10.68
C ILE A 91 -2.94 1.92 -9.75
N ALA A 92 -1.93 2.04 -8.88
CA ALA A 92 -1.78 3.24 -8.04
C ALA A 92 -1.54 4.50 -8.90
N LEU A 93 -0.60 4.44 -9.84
CA LEU A 93 -0.31 5.55 -10.76
C LEU A 93 -1.54 5.93 -11.62
N SER A 94 -2.32 4.93 -12.01
CA SER A 94 -3.58 5.11 -12.75
C SER A 94 -4.57 5.98 -11.98
N ARG A 95 -4.68 5.75 -10.67
CA ARG A 95 -5.49 6.54 -9.74
C ARG A 95 -4.97 7.98 -9.64
N GLU A 96 -3.66 8.16 -9.50
CA GLU A 96 -3.04 9.49 -9.38
C GLU A 96 -3.17 10.36 -10.64
N ILE A 97 -3.19 9.74 -11.82
CA ILE A 97 -3.39 10.46 -13.09
C ILE A 97 -4.87 10.82 -13.34
N HIS A 98 -5.79 10.30 -12.52
CA HIS A 98 -7.23 10.56 -12.59
C HIS A 98 -7.86 10.31 -13.97
N PHE A 99 -7.49 9.24 -14.67
CA PHE A 99 -8.26 8.87 -15.86
C PHE A 99 -9.62 8.27 -15.46
N THR A 100 -10.60 8.37 -16.36
CA THR A 100 -11.95 7.86 -16.15
C THR A 100 -11.97 6.37 -15.83
N GLY A 101 -12.51 6.00 -14.67
CA GLY A 101 -12.59 4.59 -14.24
C GLY A 101 -11.43 4.13 -13.35
N SER A 102 -10.50 5.02 -12.99
CA SER A 102 -9.33 4.68 -12.19
C SER A 102 -9.66 4.25 -10.76
N ASP A 103 -10.75 4.76 -10.19
CA ASP A 103 -11.25 4.38 -8.85
C ASP A 103 -11.76 2.94 -8.82
N GLU A 104 -12.53 2.54 -9.83
CA GLU A 104 -13.03 1.18 -10.00
C GLU A 104 -11.88 0.22 -10.25
N ILE A 105 -10.87 0.63 -11.03
CA ILE A 105 -9.65 -0.16 -11.27
C ILE A 105 -8.86 -0.35 -9.98
N LEU A 106 -8.74 0.67 -9.13
CA LEU A 106 -8.10 0.55 -7.81
C LEU A 106 -8.88 -0.44 -6.94
N LEU A 107 -10.19 -0.20 -6.79
CA LEU A 107 -11.07 -0.98 -5.91
C LEU A 107 -11.14 -2.45 -6.28
N ILE A 108 -11.09 -2.79 -7.57
CA ILE A 108 -11.20 -4.17 -8.06
C ILE A 108 -9.82 -4.78 -8.30
N GLY A 109 -8.90 -4.01 -8.88
CA GLY A 109 -7.59 -4.50 -9.33
C GLY A 109 -6.67 -4.90 -8.18
N TRP A 110 -6.63 -4.13 -7.09
CA TRP A 110 -5.82 -4.50 -5.91
C TRP A 110 -6.30 -5.80 -5.26
N PRO A 111 -7.60 -6.02 -4.97
CA PRO A 111 -8.10 -7.31 -4.51
C PRO A 111 -7.81 -8.47 -5.46
N ILE A 112 -7.92 -8.26 -6.78
CA ILE A 112 -7.56 -9.29 -7.77
C ILE A 112 -6.07 -9.63 -7.67
N LEU A 113 -5.18 -8.65 -7.63
CA LEU A 113 -3.74 -8.87 -7.50
C LEU A 113 -3.38 -9.57 -6.19
N LEU A 114 -4.02 -9.19 -5.07
CA LEU A 114 -3.87 -9.90 -3.80
C LEU A 114 -4.37 -11.34 -3.91
N GLY A 115 -5.53 -11.56 -4.52
CA GLY A 115 -6.08 -12.90 -4.77
C GLY A 115 -5.14 -13.77 -5.60
N ILE A 116 -4.51 -13.21 -6.64
CA ILE A 116 -3.49 -13.89 -7.45
C ILE A 116 -2.27 -14.24 -6.59
N ALA A 117 -1.78 -13.31 -5.78
CA ALA A 117 -0.63 -13.54 -4.90
C ALA A 117 -0.90 -14.64 -3.87
N LEU A 118 -2.13 -14.72 -3.34
CA LEU A 118 -2.55 -15.73 -2.39
C LEU A 118 -2.83 -17.09 -3.06
N TRP A 119 -3.38 -17.10 -4.28
CA TRP A 119 -3.64 -18.32 -5.03
C TRP A 119 -2.35 -18.95 -5.56
N ARG A 120 -1.44 -18.13 -6.07
CA ARG A 120 -0.12 -18.52 -6.60
C ARG A 120 1.00 -18.22 -5.60
N TYR A 121 0.72 -18.45 -4.31
CA TYR A 121 1.60 -18.10 -3.21
C TYR A 121 2.98 -18.74 -3.33
N ASP A 122 3.07 -19.94 -3.92
CA ASP A 122 4.31 -20.64 -4.23
C ASP A 122 5.29 -19.77 -5.05
N LEU A 123 4.78 -19.00 -6.03
CA LEU A 123 5.60 -18.13 -6.89
C LEU A 123 6.16 -16.90 -6.16
N PHE A 124 5.50 -16.48 -5.08
CA PHE A 124 5.80 -15.24 -4.38
C PHE A 124 6.33 -15.47 -2.96
N LYS A 125 6.31 -16.72 -2.48
CA LYS A 125 6.57 -17.09 -1.08
C LYS A 125 7.90 -16.55 -0.56
N SER A 126 8.97 -16.63 -1.35
CA SER A 126 10.30 -16.15 -0.95
C SER A 126 10.31 -14.65 -0.61
N TYR A 127 9.46 -13.85 -1.24
CA TYR A 127 9.29 -12.43 -0.94
C TYR A 127 8.23 -12.21 0.15
N LEU A 128 7.07 -12.87 0.05
CA LEU A 128 5.95 -12.67 0.98
C LEU A 128 6.22 -13.18 2.40
N MET A 129 7.24 -14.01 2.59
CA MET A 129 7.73 -14.40 3.92
C MET A 129 8.65 -13.35 4.55
N ASN A 130 9.01 -12.27 3.83
CA ASN A 130 9.83 -11.19 4.37
C ASN A 130 8.97 -10.28 5.28
N PRO A 131 9.22 -10.25 6.60
CA PRO A 131 8.41 -9.44 7.51
C PRO A 131 8.49 -7.94 7.19
N VAL A 132 9.63 -7.45 6.71
CA VAL A 132 9.79 -6.02 6.36
C VAL A 132 8.88 -5.64 5.20
N LEU A 133 8.80 -6.47 4.15
CA LEU A 133 7.87 -6.27 3.04
C LEU A 133 6.43 -6.21 3.54
N ILE A 134 6.01 -7.21 4.31
CA ILE A 134 4.62 -7.33 4.77
C ILE A 134 4.24 -6.18 5.71
N ASN A 135 5.14 -5.77 6.60
CA ASN A 135 4.91 -4.65 7.50
C ASN A 135 4.80 -3.32 6.77
N LEU A 136 5.67 -3.06 5.80
CA LEU A 136 5.57 -1.84 4.98
C LEU A 136 4.31 -1.84 4.11
N LEU A 137 3.92 -2.98 3.52
CA LEU A 137 2.65 -3.07 2.80
C LEU A 137 1.46 -2.81 3.73
N ALA A 138 1.42 -3.44 4.90
CA ALA A 138 0.36 -3.23 5.88
C ALA A 138 0.31 -1.77 6.36
N GLY A 139 1.46 -1.15 6.61
CA GLY A 139 1.55 0.28 6.97
C GLY A 139 1.09 1.20 5.84
N GLY A 140 1.46 0.90 4.60
CA GLY A 140 1.00 1.65 3.42
C GLY A 140 -0.52 1.55 3.22
N PHE A 141 -1.11 0.35 3.35
CA PHE A 141 -2.57 0.18 3.35
C PHE A 141 -3.25 0.92 4.49
N LEU A 142 -2.65 0.92 5.69
CA LEU A 142 -3.18 1.67 6.82
C LEU A 142 -3.12 3.19 6.55
N PHE A 143 -2.06 3.70 5.92
CA PHE A 143 -2.01 5.11 5.52
C PHE A 143 -3.13 5.46 4.53
N TYR A 144 -3.35 4.65 3.49
CA TYR A 144 -4.50 4.90 2.59
C TYR A 144 -5.82 4.87 3.35
N PHE A 145 -6.03 3.89 4.22
CA PHE A 145 -7.24 3.83 5.04
C PHE A 145 -7.40 5.10 5.89
N LEU A 146 -6.36 5.54 6.58
CA LEU A 146 -6.37 6.76 7.39
C LEU A 146 -6.63 8.01 6.56
N SER A 147 -5.99 8.15 5.40
CA SER A 147 -6.26 9.23 4.45
C SER A 147 -7.74 9.29 4.11
N GLN A 148 -8.35 8.16 3.74
CA GLN A 148 -9.78 8.10 3.43
C GLN A 148 -10.66 8.45 4.63
N THR A 149 -10.31 8.07 5.86
CA THR A 149 -11.09 8.51 7.03
C THR A 149 -11.01 10.01 7.29
N ILE A 150 -9.91 10.67 6.90
CA ILE A 150 -9.71 12.12 7.01
C ILE A 150 -10.52 12.83 5.92
N ASP A 151 -10.42 12.38 4.66
CA ASP A 151 -11.20 12.91 3.54
C ASP A 151 -12.72 12.82 3.81
N GLN A 152 -13.18 11.67 4.29
CA GLN A 152 -14.58 11.44 4.66
C GLN A 152 -15.00 12.16 5.96
N ARG A 153 -14.10 12.96 6.55
CA ARG A 153 -14.33 13.78 7.74
C ARG A 153 -14.84 13.01 8.95
N TRP A 154 -14.42 11.76 9.13
CA TRP A 154 -14.77 10.96 10.32
C TRP A 154 -14.19 11.56 11.61
N TRP A 155 -13.22 12.46 11.47
CA TRP A 155 -12.48 13.15 12.54
C TRP A 155 -13.09 14.51 12.89
N LYS A 156 -14.26 14.84 12.34
CA LYS A 156 -14.96 16.09 12.61
C LYS A 156 -15.21 16.27 14.11
N GLY A 157 -14.90 17.47 14.62
CA GLY A 157 -14.99 17.82 16.03
C GLY A 157 -13.65 17.83 16.77
N ILE A 158 -12.57 17.36 16.15
CA ILE A 158 -11.21 17.56 16.65
C ILE A 158 -10.78 19.03 16.39
N PRO A 159 -10.16 19.72 17.35
CA PRO A 159 -9.69 21.08 17.16
C PRO A 159 -8.77 21.24 15.94
N GLY A 160 -9.06 22.24 15.11
CA GLY A 160 -8.28 22.55 13.92
C GLY A 160 -8.58 21.70 12.69
N GLU A 161 -9.54 20.75 12.74
CA GLU A 161 -9.84 19.83 11.64
C GLU A 161 -10.13 20.56 10.31
N ASP A 162 -10.96 21.60 10.31
CA ASP A 162 -11.30 22.38 9.10
C ASP A 162 -10.07 22.98 8.37
N VAL A 163 -8.95 23.16 9.09
CA VAL A 163 -7.69 23.69 8.55
C VAL A 163 -6.73 22.58 8.14
N VAL A 164 -6.82 21.42 8.79
CA VAL A 164 -5.85 20.33 8.70
C VAL A 164 -6.27 19.28 7.69
N PHE A 165 -7.56 18.99 7.53
CA PHE A 165 -8.03 17.75 6.90
C PHE A 165 -7.47 17.50 5.50
N VAL A 166 -7.62 18.45 4.56
CA VAL A 166 -7.07 18.31 3.18
C VAL A 166 -5.56 18.12 3.20
N ARG A 167 -4.86 18.91 4.00
CA ARG A 167 -3.39 18.89 4.03
C ARG A 167 -2.86 17.58 4.60
N LEU A 168 -3.54 17.06 5.62
CA LEU A 168 -3.17 15.82 6.27
C LEU A 168 -3.54 14.62 5.43
N GLU A 169 -4.74 14.58 4.86
CA GLU A 169 -5.16 13.57 3.87
C GLU A 169 -4.09 13.38 2.80
N GLU A 170 -3.78 14.44 2.05
CA GLU A 170 -2.81 14.42 0.94
C GLU A 170 -1.41 13.97 1.40
N LEU A 171 -0.97 14.43 2.59
CA LEU A 171 0.30 14.01 3.16
C LEU A 171 0.32 12.52 3.51
N ILE A 172 -0.77 12.01 4.09
CA ILE A 172 -0.87 10.62 4.52
C ILE A 172 -1.01 9.70 3.31
N GLU A 173 -1.74 10.09 2.28
CA GLU A 173 -1.79 9.38 1.00
C GLU A 173 -0.41 9.30 0.34
N LEU A 174 0.33 10.41 0.30
CA LEU A 174 1.70 10.44 -0.22
C LEU A 174 2.64 9.51 0.55
N LEU A 175 2.51 9.45 1.88
CA LEU A 175 3.24 8.50 2.71
C LEU A 175 2.82 7.05 2.42
N GLY A 176 1.54 6.80 2.13
CA GLY A 176 1.04 5.53 1.62
C GLY A 176 1.78 5.08 0.35
N HIS A 177 1.84 5.95 -0.66
CA HIS A 177 2.59 5.68 -1.90
C HIS A 177 4.07 5.39 -1.63
N CYS A 178 4.73 6.23 -0.82
CA CYS A 178 6.14 6.06 -0.48
C CYS A 178 6.40 4.71 0.21
N THR A 179 5.53 4.34 1.15
CA THR A 179 5.69 3.13 1.95
C THR A 179 5.48 1.88 1.09
N VAL A 180 4.40 1.84 0.28
CA VAL A 180 4.12 0.72 -0.63
C VAL A 180 5.20 0.60 -1.71
N GLY A 181 5.54 1.71 -2.37
CA GLY A 181 6.57 1.75 -3.40
C GLY A 181 7.92 1.26 -2.89
N SER A 182 8.33 1.71 -1.68
CA SER A 182 9.56 1.25 -1.03
C SER A 182 9.51 -0.23 -0.66
N ALA A 183 8.38 -0.70 -0.12
CA ALA A 183 8.18 -2.11 0.22
C ALA A 183 8.44 -3.00 -1.00
N MET A 184 7.83 -2.65 -2.14
CA MET A 184 7.93 -3.38 -3.38
C MET A 184 9.31 -3.27 -4.03
N LEU A 185 9.85 -2.04 -4.12
CA LEU A 185 11.11 -1.79 -4.82
C LEU A 185 12.32 -2.33 -4.09
N PHE A 186 12.31 -2.38 -2.75
CA PHE A 186 13.44 -2.85 -1.95
C PHE A 186 13.25 -4.23 -1.33
N SER A 187 12.15 -4.92 -1.67
CA SER A 187 11.90 -6.28 -1.21
C SER A 187 13.07 -7.21 -1.53
N LYS A 188 13.44 -8.10 -0.61
CA LYS A 188 14.46 -9.12 -0.84
C LYS A 188 13.88 -10.50 -0.55
N GLU A 189 14.33 -11.49 -1.31
CA GLU A 189 14.03 -12.88 -1.05
C GLU A 189 14.57 -13.29 0.32
N VAL A 190 13.74 -13.98 1.09
CA VAL A 190 14.17 -14.69 2.29
C VAL A 190 14.65 -16.07 1.85
N ARG A 191 15.92 -16.39 2.11
CA ARG A 191 16.45 -17.73 1.86
C ARG A 191 15.98 -18.65 2.98
N GLN A 192 15.54 -19.85 2.62
CA GLN A 192 15.01 -20.85 3.56
C GLN A 192 16.05 -21.42 4.55
N THR A 193 17.31 -20.97 4.48
CA THR A 193 18.39 -21.38 5.39
C THR A 193 18.45 -20.58 6.69
N ASP A 194 17.64 -19.51 6.82
CA ASP A 194 17.74 -18.55 7.93
C ASP A 194 16.67 -18.76 9.01
N THR A 195 16.09 -19.97 9.10
CA THR A 195 15.18 -20.43 10.16
C THR A 195 15.61 -21.80 10.66
#